data_AF-A0A0K9YM18-F1
#
_entry.id   AF-A0A0K9YM18-F1
#
_cell.length_a   1.000
_cell.length_b   1.000
_cell.length_c   1.000
_cell.angle_alpha   90.00
_cell.angle_beta   90.00
_cell.angle_gamma   90.00
#
_symmetry.space_group_name_H-M   'P 1'
#
loop_
_entity.id
_entity.type
_entity.pdbx_description
1 polymer ?
#
loop_
_entity_poly.entity_id
_entity_poly.type
_entity_poly.pdbx_seq_one_letter_code
_entity_poly.pdbx_strand_id
1 'polypeptide(L)'
;MMKRVVVCFLMALLLVQSAFTGNASAAVMFTDTRGHWAEQQINELAELGILKGRGYIPFHPNKPVTRGEALALMNRVFETVYGRVEKTERKLNLDSRYLLRQEAEQLLTNMRTMLQNETGLVSKFDPGDRMLYYLYLADNYQLMKKQEKENYDWWMSSEALQHSLSREEASLLLFHLMMPQKFRTANIKPQDAPAYFTSFYEWKQDSFYRDTYSPYALAIREFNFFLAEKNFEPQRVMTRAEFAVVMKRLYDYFVRDASGQFKATVNNKQRIAKVYLRAASLAYEANDQAKLSTLFTPEALKVLNGLPHRPAFTNHGNLTVKIDENNKLKLWVTGQYQDTKNGKYQLEYLFEPDNSNAYGQKITNIIYTEK
;
A
#
# COMPACT_ATOMS: atom_id res chain seq x y z
N MET A 1 -25.10 32.96 47.78
CA MET A 1 -25.73 31.73 47.26
C MET A 1 -25.40 31.47 45.78
N MET A 2 -25.45 32.47 44.89
CA MET A 2 -25.14 32.33 43.45
C MET A 2 -23.74 31.81 43.09
N LYS A 3 -22.68 32.12 43.86
CA LYS A 3 -21.30 31.68 43.55
C LYS A 3 -21.09 30.16 43.66
N ARG A 4 -21.87 29.45 44.49
CA ARG A 4 -21.77 27.99 44.64
C ARG A 4 -22.50 27.25 43.52
N VAL A 5 -23.60 27.82 43.03
CA VAL A 5 -24.39 27.25 41.92
C VAL A 5 -23.64 27.34 40.59
N VAL A 6 -22.92 28.45 40.35
CA VAL A 6 -22.10 28.64 39.13
C VAL A 6 -20.91 27.67 39.08
N VAL A 7 -20.29 27.37 40.23
CA VAL A 7 -19.17 26.40 40.30
C VAL A 7 -19.66 24.97 40.04
N CYS A 8 -20.85 24.59 40.54
CA CYS A 8 -21.45 23.30 40.24
C CYS A 8 -21.86 23.17 38.76
N PHE A 9 -22.35 24.25 38.14
CA PHE A 9 -22.68 24.26 36.71
C PHE A 9 -21.43 24.15 35.82
N LEU A 10 -20.32 24.80 36.19
CA LEU A 10 -19.04 24.70 35.47
C LEU A 10 -18.37 23.33 35.63
N MET A 11 -18.45 22.70 36.81
CA MET A 11 -17.99 21.31 37.00
C MET A 11 -18.85 20.30 36.23
N ALA A 12 -20.17 20.50 36.17
CA ALA A 12 -21.05 19.66 35.36
C ALA A 12 -20.75 19.82 33.85
N LEU A 13 -20.42 21.03 33.38
CA LEU A 13 -20.00 21.26 31.99
C LEU A 13 -18.66 20.58 31.65
N LEU A 14 -17.70 20.55 32.59
CA LEU A 14 -16.40 19.90 32.42
C LEU A 14 -16.49 18.35 32.45
N LEU A 15 -17.47 17.79 33.17
CA LEU A 15 -17.74 16.35 33.20
C LEU A 15 -18.48 15.84 31.94
N VAL A 16 -19.18 16.71 31.20
CA VAL A 16 -19.82 16.34 29.93
C VAL A 16 -18.81 16.32 28.76
N GLN A 17 -17.69 17.05 28.84
CA GLN A 17 -16.66 17.04 27.80
C GLN A 17 -15.78 15.79 27.78
N SER A 18 -15.79 14.99 28.85
CA SER A 18 -15.05 13.73 28.94
C SER A 18 -15.85 12.51 28.45
N ALA A 19 -17.11 12.69 28.03
CA ALA A 19 -17.97 11.62 27.53
C ALA A 19 -17.89 11.41 26.00
N PHE A 20 -17.09 12.20 25.27
CA PHE A 20 -16.80 11.99 23.83
C PHE A 20 -15.33 11.60 23.58
N THR A 21 -14.82 10.63 24.34
CA THR A 21 -13.70 9.80 23.85
C THR A 21 -14.25 8.47 23.36
N GLY A 22 -15.15 8.55 22.37
CA GLY A 22 -15.73 7.40 21.70
C GLY A 22 -14.99 7.06 20.41
N ASN A 23 -13.71 6.72 20.47
CA ASN A 23 -13.06 5.97 19.38
C ASN A 23 -13.16 4.47 19.65
N ALA A 24 -14.38 3.99 19.95
CA ALA A 24 -14.73 2.61 19.65
C ALA A 24 -15.23 2.62 18.20
N SER A 25 -14.31 2.40 17.26
CA SER A 25 -14.71 2.06 15.90
C SER A 25 -15.50 0.76 15.98
N ALA A 26 -16.83 0.85 15.98
CA ALA A 26 -17.67 -0.34 15.89
C ALA A 26 -17.24 -1.09 14.64
N ALA A 27 -16.78 -2.34 14.82
CA ALA A 27 -16.35 -3.19 13.71
C ALA A 27 -17.45 -3.19 12.64
N VAL A 28 -17.09 -2.85 11.39
CA VAL A 28 -18.03 -2.88 10.28
C VAL A 28 -18.44 -4.33 10.08
N MET A 29 -19.68 -4.65 10.40
CA MET A 29 -20.27 -5.97 10.24
C MET A 29 -21.26 -5.92 9.08
N PHE A 30 -20.98 -6.69 8.02
CA PHE A 30 -21.86 -6.80 6.87
C PHE A 30 -22.95 -7.84 7.14
N THR A 31 -24.22 -7.47 6.94
CA THR A 31 -25.36 -8.32 7.34
C THR A 31 -25.54 -9.55 6.45
N ASP A 32 -25.11 -9.47 5.19
CA ASP A 32 -25.28 -10.49 4.15
C ASP A 32 -24.03 -11.40 3.99
N THR A 33 -23.07 -11.31 4.90
CA THR A 33 -21.88 -12.18 4.92
C THR A 33 -21.94 -13.25 6.01
N ARG A 34 -22.93 -13.22 6.90
CA ARG A 34 -23.07 -14.22 7.96
C ARG A 34 -23.29 -15.62 7.38
N GLY A 35 -22.45 -16.57 7.76
CA GLY A 35 -22.45 -17.95 7.26
C GLY A 35 -21.88 -18.09 5.84
N HIS A 36 -21.37 -17.00 5.24
CA HIS A 36 -20.74 -17.06 3.93
C HIS A 36 -19.32 -17.63 4.06
N TRP A 37 -18.84 -18.40 3.09
CA TRP A 37 -17.52 -19.05 3.15
C TRP A 37 -16.34 -18.07 3.30
N ALA A 38 -16.53 -16.82 2.87
CA ALA A 38 -15.54 -15.73 2.96
C ALA A 38 -15.77 -14.78 4.15
N GLU A 39 -16.73 -15.08 5.05
CA GLU A 39 -17.12 -14.21 6.16
C GLU A 39 -15.92 -13.74 6.97
N GLN A 40 -15.04 -14.68 7.37
CA GLN A 40 -13.88 -14.38 8.18
C GLN A 40 -12.97 -13.34 7.51
N GLN A 41 -12.56 -13.59 6.25
CA GLN A 41 -11.64 -12.69 5.55
C GLN A 41 -12.28 -11.33 5.27
N ILE A 42 -13.59 -11.29 5.01
CA ILE A 42 -14.32 -10.04 4.82
C ILE A 42 -14.33 -9.23 6.13
N ASN A 43 -14.61 -9.86 7.27
CA ASN A 43 -14.62 -9.21 8.58
C ASN A 43 -13.22 -8.70 8.94
N GLU A 44 -12.18 -9.51 8.76
CA GLU A 44 -10.78 -9.11 9.02
C GLU A 44 -10.38 -7.89 8.16
N LEU A 45 -10.75 -7.86 6.88
CA LEU A 45 -10.48 -6.70 6.02
C LEU A 45 -11.33 -5.47 6.38
N ALA A 46 -12.52 -5.66 6.94
CA ALA A 46 -13.40 -4.59 7.40
C ALA A 46 -12.84 -3.94 8.69
N GLU A 47 -12.36 -4.75 9.63
CA GLU A 47 -11.66 -4.29 10.85
C GLU A 47 -10.40 -3.48 10.52
N LEU A 48 -9.68 -3.88 9.46
CA LEU A 48 -8.52 -3.13 8.93
C LEU A 48 -8.91 -1.86 8.16
N GLY A 49 -10.20 -1.57 7.97
CA GLY A 49 -10.70 -0.42 7.21
C GLY A 49 -10.50 -0.52 5.69
N ILE A 50 -10.09 -1.68 5.18
CA ILE A 50 -9.86 -1.93 3.74
C ILE A 50 -11.21 -2.08 3.03
N LEU A 51 -12.11 -2.88 3.60
CA LEU A 51 -13.50 -2.95 3.18
C LEU A 51 -14.29 -1.87 3.93
N LYS A 52 -14.70 -0.85 3.19
CA LYS A 52 -15.46 0.27 3.74
C LYS A 52 -16.96 -0.01 3.64
N GLY A 53 -17.68 0.30 4.70
CA GLY A 53 -19.13 0.33 4.80
C GLY A 53 -19.53 1.28 5.94
N ARG A 54 -20.77 1.78 5.95
CA ARG A 54 -21.29 2.55 7.09
C ARG A 54 -22.54 1.86 7.61
N GLY A 55 -22.54 1.47 8.88
CA GLY A 55 -23.68 0.79 9.49
C GLY A 55 -23.95 -0.59 8.88
N TYR A 56 -25.22 -1.02 8.91
CA TYR A 56 -25.69 -2.31 8.44
C TYR A 56 -25.98 -2.32 6.93
N ILE A 57 -24.97 -2.03 6.10
CA ILE A 57 -25.09 -2.09 4.63
C ILE A 57 -24.63 -3.48 4.15
N PRO A 58 -25.31 -4.09 3.17
CA PRO A 58 -24.86 -5.34 2.56
C PRO A 58 -23.54 -5.18 1.80
N PHE A 59 -22.63 -6.14 1.94
CA PHE A 59 -21.37 -6.23 1.20
C PHE A 59 -21.57 -6.72 -0.24
N HIS A 60 -22.62 -7.51 -0.46
CA HIS A 60 -22.92 -8.25 -1.69
C HIS A 60 -21.81 -9.22 -2.11
N PRO A 61 -21.46 -10.23 -1.30
CA PRO A 61 -20.31 -11.10 -1.53
C PRO A 61 -20.33 -11.79 -2.91
N ASN A 62 -21.51 -12.13 -3.42
CA ASN A 62 -21.69 -12.86 -4.68
C ASN A 62 -21.78 -11.96 -5.93
N LYS A 63 -21.80 -10.63 -5.78
CA LYS A 63 -21.75 -9.74 -6.95
C LYS A 63 -20.34 -9.76 -7.57
N PRO A 64 -20.22 -9.59 -8.89
CA PRO A 64 -18.92 -9.35 -9.52
C PRO A 64 -18.19 -8.17 -8.87
N VAL A 65 -16.87 -8.29 -8.71
CA VAL A 65 -16.02 -7.13 -8.41
C VAL A 65 -15.70 -6.41 -9.71
N THR A 66 -15.73 -5.07 -9.70
CA THR A 66 -15.34 -4.29 -10.89
C THR A 66 -13.83 -4.06 -10.95
N ARG A 67 -13.30 -3.78 -12.14
CA ARG A 67 -11.87 -3.43 -12.31
C ARG A 67 -11.44 -2.25 -11.45
N GLY A 68 -12.26 -1.20 -11.41
CA GLY A 68 -11.96 -0.02 -10.61
C GLY A 68 -12.13 -0.25 -9.09
N GLU A 69 -13.03 -1.12 -8.65
CA GLU A 69 -13.09 -1.57 -7.25
C GLU A 69 -11.83 -2.33 -6.87
N ALA A 70 -11.33 -3.18 -7.76
CA ALA A 70 -10.10 -3.93 -7.53
C ALA A 70 -8.88 -3.03 -7.34
N LEU A 71 -8.69 -2.02 -8.20
CA LEU A 71 -7.64 -1.01 -8.03
C LEU A 71 -7.74 -0.29 -6.68
N ALA A 72 -8.94 0.13 -6.29
CA ALA A 72 -9.15 0.80 -5.01
C ALA A 72 -8.85 -0.11 -3.81
N LEU A 73 -9.27 -1.38 -3.85
CA LEU A 73 -8.98 -2.35 -2.79
C LEU A 73 -7.48 -2.66 -2.68
N MET A 74 -6.78 -2.80 -3.81
CA MET A 74 -5.33 -2.94 -3.82
C MET A 74 -4.62 -1.73 -3.20
N ASN A 75 -5.08 -0.49 -3.50
CA ASN A 75 -4.55 0.72 -2.86
C ASN A 75 -4.74 0.68 -1.35
N ARG A 76 -5.93 0.31 -0.88
CA ARG A 76 -6.23 0.26 0.55
C ARG A 76 -5.39 -0.78 1.26
N VAL A 77 -5.24 -1.98 0.70
CA VAL A 77 -4.32 -3.00 1.24
C VAL A 77 -2.90 -2.43 1.34
N PHE A 78 -2.42 -1.77 0.27
CA PHE A 78 -1.10 -1.14 0.25
C PHE A 78 -0.95 -0.07 1.36
N GLU A 79 -1.87 0.88 1.46
CA GLU A 79 -1.79 1.98 2.43
C GLU A 79 -1.98 1.52 3.88
N THR A 80 -2.81 0.49 4.12
CA THR A 80 -2.94 -0.10 5.46
C THR A 80 -1.59 -0.65 5.92
N VAL A 81 -0.84 -1.33 5.04
CA VAL A 81 0.48 -1.89 5.38
C VAL A 81 1.57 -0.81 5.39
N TYR A 82 1.83 -0.19 4.24
CA TYR A 82 2.97 0.70 4.05
C TYR A 82 2.64 2.17 4.32
N GLY A 83 1.37 2.58 4.26
CA GLY A 83 0.99 3.99 4.17
C GLY A 83 1.20 4.56 2.76
N ARG A 84 0.85 5.83 2.58
CA ARG A 84 1.19 6.55 1.35
C ARG A 84 2.69 6.75 1.28
N VAL A 85 3.31 6.44 0.15
CA VAL A 85 4.77 6.58 -0.02
C VAL A 85 5.14 7.67 -1.02
N GLU A 86 4.14 8.22 -1.71
CA GLU A 86 4.24 9.39 -2.59
C GLU A 86 2.88 10.10 -2.66
N LYS A 87 2.89 11.41 -2.97
CA LYS A 87 1.68 12.19 -3.19
C LYS A 87 0.94 11.69 -4.43
N THR A 88 -0.39 11.74 -4.39
CA THR A 88 -1.21 11.37 -5.55
C THR A 88 -0.85 12.24 -6.75
N GLU A 89 -0.65 11.61 -7.90
CA GLU A 89 -0.47 12.31 -9.18
C GLU A 89 -1.64 12.04 -10.10
N ARG A 90 -2.14 13.11 -10.73
CA ARG A 90 -3.23 13.01 -11.68
C ARG A 90 -2.78 12.25 -12.94
N LYS A 91 -3.52 11.21 -13.31
CA LYS A 91 -3.32 10.47 -14.56
C LYS A 91 -4.25 11.01 -15.65
N LEU A 92 -3.66 11.40 -16.79
CA LEU A 92 -4.36 12.04 -17.91
C LEU A 92 -5.19 11.05 -18.73
N ASN A 93 -4.82 9.78 -18.71
CA ASN A 93 -5.43 8.65 -19.39
C ASN A 93 -6.49 7.92 -18.54
N LEU A 94 -6.94 8.54 -17.44
CA LEU A 94 -7.93 7.98 -16.53
C LEU A 94 -9.10 8.95 -16.34
N ASP A 95 -10.32 8.46 -16.59
CA ASP A 95 -11.52 9.28 -16.59
C ASP A 95 -11.77 9.99 -15.27
N SER A 96 -11.78 11.31 -15.33
CA SER A 96 -11.97 12.20 -14.17
C SER A 96 -13.29 12.00 -13.44
N ARG A 97 -14.31 11.44 -14.10
CA ARG A 97 -15.64 11.21 -13.53
C ARG A 97 -15.73 9.92 -12.70
N TYR A 98 -14.73 9.05 -12.78
CA TYR A 98 -14.78 7.78 -12.06
C TYR A 98 -14.66 8.01 -10.54
N LEU A 99 -15.59 7.45 -9.78
CA LEU A 99 -15.74 7.73 -8.34
C LEU A 99 -14.50 7.35 -7.51
N LEU A 100 -13.89 6.20 -7.79
CA LEU A 100 -12.72 5.70 -7.05
C LEU A 100 -11.38 6.12 -7.70
N ARG A 101 -11.40 7.13 -8.57
CA ARG A 101 -10.22 7.58 -9.32
C ARG A 101 -9.04 7.91 -8.43
N GLN A 102 -9.25 8.66 -7.34
CA GLN A 102 -8.15 9.07 -6.46
C GLN A 102 -7.45 7.86 -5.83
N GLU A 103 -8.19 6.81 -5.46
CA GLU A 103 -7.59 5.59 -4.90
C GLU A 103 -6.82 4.82 -5.96
N ALA A 104 -7.33 4.78 -7.21
CA ALA A 104 -6.59 4.22 -8.33
C ALA A 104 -5.29 5.02 -8.59
N GLU A 105 -5.36 6.34 -8.77
CA GLU A 105 -4.19 7.21 -9.01
C GLU A 105 -3.14 7.06 -7.89
N GLN A 106 -3.58 7.00 -6.63
CA GLN A 106 -2.70 6.82 -5.49
C GLN A 106 -1.98 5.47 -5.50
N LEU A 107 -2.64 4.38 -5.92
CA LEU A 107 -2.00 3.07 -6.09
C LEU A 107 -0.85 3.15 -7.11
N LEU A 108 -1.11 3.77 -8.27
CA LEU A 108 -0.14 3.83 -9.37
C LEU A 108 1.11 4.59 -8.95
N THR A 109 0.92 5.74 -8.29
CA THR A 109 2.03 6.53 -7.76
C THR A 109 2.80 5.77 -6.68
N ASN A 110 2.10 5.11 -5.75
CA ASN A 110 2.73 4.26 -4.73
C ASN A 110 3.58 3.14 -5.37
N MET A 111 3.05 2.46 -6.38
CA MET A 111 3.76 1.38 -7.09
C MET A 111 5.03 1.85 -7.78
N ARG A 112 4.97 2.99 -8.49
CA ARG A 112 6.14 3.60 -9.13
C ARG A 112 7.23 3.88 -8.10
N THR A 113 6.86 4.50 -6.98
CA THR A 113 7.81 4.84 -5.90
C THR A 113 8.39 3.60 -5.23
N MET A 114 7.62 2.53 -5.06
CA MET A 114 8.12 1.25 -4.54
C MET A 114 9.13 0.62 -5.49
N LEU A 115 8.87 0.59 -6.80
CA LEU A 115 9.81 0.05 -7.76
C LEU A 115 11.10 0.88 -7.81
N GLN A 116 11.01 2.21 -7.75
CA GLN A 116 12.17 3.09 -7.66
C GLN A 116 12.96 2.84 -6.36
N ASN A 117 12.28 2.55 -5.24
CA ASN A 117 12.96 2.20 -3.99
C ASN A 117 13.75 0.88 -4.10
N GLU A 118 13.22 -0.11 -4.83
CA GLU A 118 13.88 -1.40 -5.02
C GLU A 118 15.04 -1.34 -6.03
N THR A 119 14.86 -0.60 -7.12
CA THR A 119 15.85 -0.51 -8.21
C THR A 119 16.89 0.59 -7.97
N GLY A 120 16.53 1.65 -7.24
CA GLY A 120 17.32 2.87 -7.15
C GLY A 120 17.34 3.71 -8.43
N LEU A 121 16.54 3.33 -9.44
CA LEU A 121 16.51 4.00 -10.74
C LEU A 121 15.28 4.87 -10.90
N VAL A 122 15.51 6.13 -11.26
CA VAL A 122 14.46 6.98 -11.82
C VAL A 122 14.42 6.70 -13.31
N SER A 123 13.31 6.13 -13.79
CA SER A 123 13.13 5.78 -15.20
C SER A 123 11.73 6.16 -15.68
N LYS A 124 11.54 6.18 -17.00
CA LYS A 124 10.22 6.34 -17.63
C LYS A 124 9.33 5.10 -17.48
N PHE A 125 9.86 3.98 -17.00
CA PHE A 125 9.07 2.78 -16.75
C PHE A 125 8.25 2.95 -15.47
N ASP A 126 6.92 2.97 -15.62
CA ASP A 126 5.96 3.05 -14.53
C ASP A 126 5.08 1.78 -14.53
N PRO A 127 5.18 0.92 -13.49
CA PRO A 127 4.40 -0.32 -13.42
C PRO A 127 2.90 -0.06 -13.30
N GLY A 128 2.48 1.07 -12.73
CA GLY A 128 1.08 1.49 -12.66
C GLY A 128 0.55 1.89 -14.04
N ASP A 129 1.32 2.66 -14.81
CA ASP A 129 0.90 3.02 -16.17
C ASP A 129 0.78 1.78 -17.08
N ARG A 130 1.68 0.80 -16.93
CA ARG A 130 1.58 -0.49 -17.63
C ARG A 130 0.35 -1.28 -17.22
N MET A 131 0.04 -1.30 -15.92
CA MET A 131 -1.17 -1.93 -15.40
C MET A 131 -2.43 -1.35 -16.04
N LEU A 132 -2.58 -0.02 -16.03
CA LEU A 132 -3.74 0.64 -16.64
C LEU A 132 -3.80 0.44 -18.16
N TYR A 133 -2.65 0.53 -18.85
CA TYR A 133 -2.59 0.32 -20.30
C TYR A 133 -3.07 -1.08 -20.68
N TYR A 134 -2.69 -2.11 -19.93
CA TYR A 134 -3.12 -3.47 -20.21
C TYR A 134 -4.58 -3.73 -19.85
N LEU A 135 -5.13 -3.08 -18.83
CA LEU A 135 -6.60 -3.07 -18.65
C LEU A 135 -7.30 -2.44 -19.85
N TYR A 136 -6.75 -1.37 -20.42
CA TYR A 136 -7.31 -0.73 -21.62
C TYR A 136 -7.27 -1.71 -22.81
N LEU A 137 -6.15 -2.41 -23.01
CA LEU A 137 -6.08 -3.45 -24.04
C LEU A 137 -7.07 -4.59 -23.78
N ALA A 138 -7.28 -5.00 -22.53
CA ALA A 138 -8.27 -6.01 -22.17
C ALA A 138 -9.68 -5.60 -22.56
N ASP A 139 -10.04 -4.35 -22.27
CA ASP A 139 -11.32 -3.76 -22.63
C ASP A 139 -11.57 -3.73 -24.15
N ASN A 140 -10.50 -3.63 -24.93
CA ASN A 140 -10.54 -3.64 -26.40
C ASN A 140 -10.31 -5.03 -27.01
N TYR A 141 -10.45 -6.11 -26.24
CA TYR A 141 -10.25 -7.50 -26.69
C TYR A 141 -8.84 -7.78 -27.25
N GLN A 142 -7.84 -7.09 -26.72
CA GLN A 142 -6.43 -7.19 -27.09
C GLN A 142 -5.51 -7.65 -25.94
N LEU A 143 -6.07 -8.15 -24.83
CA LEU A 143 -5.26 -8.70 -23.74
C LEU A 143 -4.29 -9.76 -24.28
N MET A 144 -3.02 -9.68 -23.88
CA MET A 144 -1.97 -10.63 -24.26
C MET A 144 -1.52 -10.61 -25.73
N LYS A 145 -2.03 -9.71 -26.58
CA LYS A 145 -1.52 -9.58 -27.95
C LYS A 145 -0.27 -8.69 -27.95
N LYS A 146 0.80 -9.15 -28.62
CA LYS A 146 1.99 -8.34 -28.88
C LYS A 146 1.55 -7.07 -29.61
N GLN A 147 1.76 -5.93 -28.98
CA GLN A 147 1.49 -4.63 -29.58
C GLN A 147 2.62 -4.33 -30.57
N GLU A 148 2.29 -4.11 -31.83
CA GLU A 148 3.29 -3.78 -32.86
C GLU A 148 3.84 -2.36 -32.68
N LYS A 149 3.05 -1.46 -32.08
CA LYS A 149 3.41 -0.09 -31.69
C LYS A 149 2.72 0.28 -30.39
N GLU A 150 3.39 1.06 -29.54
CA GLU A 150 2.74 1.63 -28.35
C GLU A 150 1.69 2.67 -28.79
N ASN A 151 0.45 2.49 -28.34
CA ASN A 151 -0.56 3.54 -28.45
C ASN A 151 -0.33 4.55 -27.34
N TYR A 152 -0.05 5.80 -27.69
CA TYR A 152 0.11 6.90 -26.74
C TYR A 152 -1.20 7.65 -26.47
N ASP A 153 -2.21 7.49 -27.32
CA ASP A 153 -3.54 8.10 -27.20
C ASP A 153 -4.55 7.02 -26.78
N TRP A 154 -4.42 6.59 -25.53
CA TRP A 154 -5.33 5.62 -24.91
C TRP A 154 -5.99 6.21 -23.68
N TRP A 155 -7.20 5.74 -23.41
CA TRP A 155 -8.05 6.30 -22.37
C TRP A 155 -8.83 5.20 -21.66
N MET A 156 -8.70 5.17 -20.33
CA MET A 156 -9.48 4.29 -19.46
C MET A 156 -10.77 5.00 -19.02
N SER A 157 -11.91 4.59 -19.59
CA SER A 157 -13.21 5.20 -19.32
C SER A 157 -13.82 4.77 -17.98
N SER A 158 -14.75 5.58 -17.45
CA SER A 158 -15.53 5.20 -16.26
C SER A 158 -16.37 3.93 -16.46
N GLU A 159 -16.77 3.64 -17.70
CA GLU A 159 -17.51 2.43 -18.10
C GLU A 159 -16.59 1.21 -18.08
N ALA A 160 -15.42 1.32 -18.69
CA ALA A 160 -14.41 0.26 -18.69
C ALA A 160 -13.98 -0.13 -17.27
N LEU A 161 -13.91 0.83 -16.34
CA LEU A 161 -13.61 0.57 -14.92
C LEU A 161 -14.76 -0.09 -14.17
N GLN A 162 -16.00 0.02 -14.66
CA GLN A 162 -17.17 -0.63 -14.09
C GLN A 162 -17.39 -2.06 -14.62
N HIS A 163 -16.69 -2.45 -15.68
CA HIS A 163 -16.69 -3.84 -16.14
C HIS A 163 -16.20 -4.79 -15.04
N SER A 164 -16.77 -6.00 -15.04
CA SER A 164 -16.41 -7.06 -14.10
C SER A 164 -14.98 -7.53 -14.33
N LEU A 165 -14.25 -7.79 -13.25
CA LEU A 165 -12.88 -8.25 -13.31
C LEU A 165 -12.83 -9.78 -13.54
N SER A 166 -12.10 -10.21 -14.56
CA SER A 166 -11.80 -11.65 -14.74
C SER A 166 -10.59 -12.09 -13.91
N ARG A 167 -10.42 -13.39 -13.71
CA ARG A 167 -9.23 -13.94 -13.04
C ARG A 167 -7.94 -13.62 -13.78
N GLU A 168 -7.97 -13.61 -15.11
CA GLU A 168 -6.84 -13.20 -15.94
C GLU A 168 -6.44 -11.74 -15.67
N GLU A 169 -7.42 -10.82 -15.70
CA GLU A 169 -7.18 -9.42 -15.40
C GLU A 169 -6.67 -9.23 -13.97
N ALA A 170 -7.28 -9.91 -12.99
CA ALA A 170 -6.82 -9.86 -11.61
C ALA A 170 -5.36 -10.31 -11.47
N SER A 171 -4.95 -11.36 -12.19
CA SER A 171 -3.57 -11.83 -12.19
C SER A 171 -2.60 -10.81 -12.78
N LEU A 172 -3.02 -10.11 -13.84
CA LEU A 172 -2.26 -9.03 -14.45
C LEU A 172 -2.07 -7.87 -13.47
N LEU A 173 -3.13 -7.44 -12.78
CA LEU A 173 -3.06 -6.36 -11.80
C LEU A 173 -2.10 -6.72 -10.66
N LEU A 174 -2.24 -7.92 -10.10
CA LEU A 174 -1.37 -8.41 -9.03
C LEU A 174 0.08 -8.54 -9.50
N PHE A 175 0.33 -8.98 -10.73
CA PHE A 175 1.69 -9.07 -11.26
C PHE A 175 2.40 -7.72 -11.25
N HIS A 176 1.74 -6.67 -11.74
CA HIS A 176 2.31 -5.33 -11.78
C HIS A 176 2.51 -4.77 -10.37
N LEU A 177 1.54 -4.99 -9.48
CA LEU A 177 1.64 -4.59 -8.07
C LEU A 177 2.82 -5.26 -7.37
N MET A 178 3.10 -6.52 -7.69
CA MET A 178 4.17 -7.32 -7.10
C MET A 178 5.54 -7.17 -7.78
N MET A 179 5.68 -6.33 -8.80
CA MET A 179 6.97 -6.11 -9.47
C MET A 179 8.12 -5.75 -8.50
N PRO A 180 7.93 -4.88 -7.48
CA PRO A 180 9.00 -4.59 -6.52
C PRO A 180 9.51 -5.85 -5.79
N GLN A 181 8.60 -6.72 -5.35
CA GLN A 181 8.97 -7.96 -4.65
C GLN A 181 9.57 -9.00 -5.61
N LYS A 182 9.03 -9.12 -6.83
CA LYS A 182 9.63 -9.95 -7.88
C LYS A 182 11.05 -9.52 -8.22
N PHE A 183 11.28 -8.22 -8.35
CA PHE A 183 12.61 -7.68 -8.63
C PHE A 183 13.61 -8.08 -7.55
N ARG A 184 13.20 -8.02 -6.28
CA ARG A 184 14.02 -8.40 -5.13
C ARG A 184 14.43 -9.88 -5.15
N THR A 185 13.55 -10.78 -5.61
CA THR A 185 13.80 -12.23 -5.62
C THR A 185 14.44 -12.73 -6.92
N ALA A 186 14.23 -12.04 -8.04
CA ALA A 186 14.67 -12.49 -9.36
C ALA A 186 16.13 -12.14 -9.72
N ASN A 187 16.88 -11.50 -8.81
CA ASN A 187 18.29 -11.11 -9.02
C ASN A 187 18.53 -10.32 -10.33
N ILE A 188 17.56 -9.47 -10.71
CA ILE A 188 17.62 -8.65 -11.91
C ILE A 188 18.49 -7.43 -11.61
N LYS A 189 19.37 -7.04 -12.54
CA LYS A 189 20.10 -5.78 -12.39
C LYS A 189 19.13 -4.61 -12.55
N PRO A 190 19.24 -3.53 -11.76
CA PRO A 190 18.30 -2.42 -11.84
C PRO A 190 18.01 -1.92 -13.26
N GLN A 191 19.04 -1.74 -14.09
CA GLN A 191 18.91 -1.22 -15.46
C GLN A 191 18.17 -2.16 -16.41
N ASP A 192 18.14 -3.46 -16.11
CA ASP A 192 17.48 -4.47 -16.92
C ASP A 192 16.01 -4.67 -16.51
N ALA A 193 15.59 -4.10 -15.37
CA ALA A 193 14.23 -4.25 -14.86
C ALA A 193 13.16 -3.79 -15.87
N PRO A 194 13.29 -2.63 -16.55
CA PRO A 194 12.32 -2.23 -17.56
C PRO A 194 12.19 -3.26 -18.70
N ALA A 195 13.30 -3.75 -19.25
CA ALA A 195 13.30 -4.72 -20.33
C ALA A 195 12.72 -6.08 -19.89
N TYR A 196 13.04 -6.51 -18.67
CA TYR A 196 12.49 -7.74 -18.09
C TYR A 196 10.97 -7.68 -17.93
N PHE A 197 10.46 -6.61 -17.34
CA PHE A 197 9.03 -6.49 -17.04
C PHE A 197 8.18 -6.09 -18.24
N THR A 198 8.76 -5.38 -19.22
CA THR A 198 8.07 -5.12 -20.49
C THR A 198 8.01 -6.37 -21.35
N SER A 199 9.08 -7.16 -21.46
CA SER A 199 9.04 -8.38 -22.31
C SER A 199 8.14 -9.50 -21.78
N PHE A 200 7.57 -9.32 -20.58
CA PHE A 200 6.77 -10.34 -19.90
C PHE A 200 5.53 -10.80 -20.68
N TYR A 201 4.93 -9.92 -21.50
CA TYR A 201 3.80 -10.30 -22.36
C TYR A 201 4.24 -11.17 -23.56
N GLU A 202 5.52 -11.15 -23.93
CA GLU A 202 6.10 -11.99 -24.99
C GLU A 202 6.60 -13.34 -24.45
N TRP A 203 6.56 -13.52 -23.13
CA TRP A 203 7.15 -14.69 -22.50
C TRP A 203 6.35 -15.95 -22.83
N LYS A 204 6.97 -16.82 -23.64
CA LYS A 204 6.54 -18.19 -23.86
C LYS A 204 7.17 -19.07 -22.79
N GLN A 205 6.35 -19.59 -21.88
CA GLN A 205 6.77 -20.53 -20.84
C GLN A 205 5.83 -21.72 -20.80
N ASP A 206 6.35 -22.86 -20.35
CA ASP A 206 5.53 -24.04 -20.11
C ASP A 206 4.46 -23.71 -19.09
N SER A 207 3.20 -23.97 -19.43
CA SER A 207 2.12 -23.66 -18.50
C SER A 207 2.03 -24.70 -17.41
N PHE A 208 2.02 -24.24 -16.17
CA PHE A 208 1.58 -25.06 -15.04
C PHE A 208 0.08 -25.37 -15.10
N TYR A 209 -0.71 -24.42 -15.63
CA TYR A 209 -2.16 -24.53 -15.73
C TYR A 209 -2.55 -25.20 -17.05
N ARG A 210 -3.60 -26.02 -17.02
CA ARG A 210 -4.03 -26.80 -18.18
C ARG A 210 -4.84 -25.98 -19.20
N ASP A 211 -5.33 -24.82 -18.78
CA ASP A 211 -6.38 -24.05 -19.46
C ASP A 211 -5.98 -22.61 -19.77
N THR A 212 -4.73 -22.21 -19.46
CA THR A 212 -4.20 -20.89 -19.83
C THR A 212 -2.69 -20.96 -20.06
N TYR A 213 -2.20 -20.15 -21.00
CA TYR A 213 -0.77 -19.87 -21.18
C TYR A 213 -0.39 -18.47 -20.67
N SER A 214 -1.26 -17.83 -19.87
CA SER A 214 -1.01 -16.50 -19.34
C SER A 214 0.31 -16.43 -18.57
N PRO A 215 1.27 -15.61 -19.02
CA PRO A 215 2.44 -15.32 -18.22
C PRO A 215 2.10 -14.74 -16.86
N TYR A 216 1.08 -13.89 -16.75
CA TYR A 216 0.72 -13.23 -15.50
C TYR A 216 0.22 -14.21 -14.43
N ALA A 217 -0.69 -15.11 -14.79
CA ALA A 217 -1.23 -16.13 -13.89
C ALA A 217 -0.11 -17.02 -13.31
N LEU A 218 0.85 -17.43 -14.15
CA LEU A 218 2.00 -18.23 -13.73
C LEU A 218 2.98 -17.39 -12.89
N ALA A 219 3.21 -16.14 -13.26
CA ALA A 219 4.13 -15.25 -12.56
C ALA A 219 3.76 -15.05 -11.08
N ILE A 220 2.49 -14.85 -10.79
CA ILE A 220 2.04 -14.55 -9.43
C ILE A 220 1.84 -15.80 -8.57
N ARG A 221 1.98 -16.99 -9.16
CA ARG A 221 1.77 -18.27 -8.47
C ARG A 221 2.66 -18.40 -7.23
N GLU A 222 3.89 -17.90 -7.29
CA GLU A 222 4.83 -17.92 -6.17
C GLU A 222 4.33 -17.20 -4.91
N PHE A 223 3.38 -16.26 -5.07
CA PHE A 223 2.79 -15.52 -3.95
C PHE A 223 1.57 -16.21 -3.33
N ASN A 224 1.06 -17.29 -3.95
CA ASN A 224 -0.09 -18.07 -3.49
C ASN A 224 -1.36 -17.22 -3.25
N PHE A 225 -1.59 -16.20 -4.08
CA PHE A 225 -2.79 -15.37 -4.00
C PHE A 225 -4.05 -16.13 -4.44
N PHE A 226 -3.93 -16.93 -5.49
CA PHE A 226 -4.97 -17.86 -5.93
C PHE A 226 -4.69 -19.25 -5.35
N LEU A 227 -5.75 -20.05 -5.18
CA LEU A 227 -5.59 -21.44 -4.75
C LEU A 227 -4.81 -22.24 -5.80
N ALA A 228 -4.03 -23.22 -5.34
CA ALA A 228 -3.22 -24.07 -6.19
C ALA A 228 -4.08 -25.13 -6.89
N GLU A 229 -4.70 -24.72 -8.00
CA GLU A 229 -5.52 -25.57 -8.87
C GLU A 229 -4.78 -25.85 -10.19
N LYS A 230 -5.07 -26.99 -10.83
CA LYS A 230 -4.50 -27.31 -12.15
C LYS A 230 -5.17 -26.55 -13.30
N ASN A 231 -6.35 -25.99 -13.06
CA ASN A 231 -7.04 -25.08 -13.96
C ASN A 231 -7.05 -23.69 -13.32
N PHE A 232 -6.73 -22.65 -14.09
CA PHE A 232 -6.73 -21.28 -13.61
C PHE A 232 -8.06 -20.56 -13.84
N GLU A 233 -8.81 -20.96 -14.86
CA GLU A 233 -10.08 -20.38 -15.30
C GLU A 233 -9.98 -18.88 -15.66
N PRO A 234 -9.17 -18.51 -16.67
CA PRO A 234 -8.81 -17.12 -16.95
C PRO A 234 -10.00 -16.20 -17.22
N GLN A 235 -11.04 -16.71 -17.89
CA GLN A 235 -12.24 -15.94 -18.27
C GLN A 235 -13.28 -15.84 -17.15
N ARG A 236 -13.10 -16.54 -16.02
CA ARG A 236 -14.09 -16.52 -14.94
C ARG A 236 -14.11 -15.13 -14.31
N VAL A 237 -15.30 -14.54 -14.24
CA VAL A 237 -15.55 -13.31 -13.50
C VAL A 237 -15.40 -13.58 -12.00
N MET A 238 -14.63 -12.75 -11.32
CA MET A 238 -14.46 -12.84 -9.87
C MET A 238 -15.61 -12.14 -9.15
N THR A 239 -16.10 -12.80 -8.10
CA THR A 239 -16.99 -12.18 -7.12
C THR A 239 -16.22 -11.29 -6.15
N ARG A 240 -16.93 -10.39 -5.48
CA ARG A 240 -16.38 -9.53 -4.42
C ARG A 240 -15.80 -10.35 -3.26
N ALA A 241 -16.44 -11.46 -2.89
CA ALA A 241 -15.93 -12.36 -1.85
C ALA A 241 -14.62 -13.05 -2.27
N GLU A 242 -14.53 -13.58 -3.50
CA GLU A 242 -13.29 -14.17 -4.00
C GLU A 242 -12.15 -13.17 -4.02
N PHE A 243 -12.41 -11.96 -4.50
CA PHE A 243 -11.39 -10.93 -4.54
C PHE A 243 -11.00 -10.43 -3.13
N ALA A 244 -11.94 -10.37 -2.18
CA ALA A 244 -11.64 -10.07 -0.79
C ALA A 244 -10.67 -11.12 -0.18
N VAL A 245 -10.88 -12.41 -0.44
CA VAL A 245 -9.94 -13.45 0.03
C VAL A 245 -8.55 -13.27 -0.59
N VAL A 246 -8.47 -12.90 -1.87
CA VAL A 246 -7.20 -12.55 -2.52
C VAL A 246 -6.54 -11.32 -1.88
N MET A 247 -7.31 -10.27 -1.58
CA MET A 247 -6.82 -9.07 -0.89
C MET A 247 -6.33 -9.36 0.52
N LYS A 248 -6.97 -10.30 1.24
CA LYS A 248 -6.48 -10.72 2.56
C LYS A 248 -5.13 -11.43 2.46
N ARG A 249 -4.95 -12.32 1.47
CA ARG A 249 -3.65 -12.98 1.23
C ARG A 249 -2.57 -11.97 0.83
N LEU A 250 -2.92 -10.97 0.01
CA LEU A 250 -2.04 -9.87 -0.35
C LEU A 250 -1.62 -9.05 0.88
N TYR A 251 -2.57 -8.69 1.75
CA TYR A 251 -2.30 -7.99 3.01
C TYR A 251 -1.33 -8.80 3.88
N ASP A 252 -1.62 -10.08 4.11
CA ASP A 252 -0.77 -10.95 4.94
C ASP A 252 0.64 -11.10 4.35
N TYR A 253 0.74 -11.18 3.02
CA TYR A 253 2.01 -11.20 2.33
C TYR A 253 2.78 -9.89 2.57
N PHE A 254 2.17 -8.73 2.38
CA PHE A 254 2.83 -7.44 2.59
C PHE A 254 3.26 -7.23 4.05
N VAL A 255 2.47 -7.64 5.04
CA VAL A 255 2.86 -7.59 6.46
C VAL A 255 4.10 -8.45 6.71
N ARG A 256 4.13 -9.69 6.18
CA ARG A 256 5.30 -10.57 6.30
C ARG A 256 6.53 -10.01 5.59
N ASP A 257 6.36 -9.45 4.40
CA ASP A 257 7.45 -8.86 3.61
C ASP A 257 8.03 -7.62 4.33
N ALA A 258 7.17 -6.68 4.76
CA ALA A 258 7.58 -5.46 5.45
C ALA A 258 8.36 -5.77 6.73
N SER A 259 7.79 -6.60 7.63
CA SER A 259 8.43 -6.98 8.88
C SER A 259 9.65 -7.89 8.68
N GLY A 260 9.63 -8.75 7.66
CA GLY A 260 10.75 -9.62 7.28
C GLY A 260 11.98 -8.84 6.82
N GLN A 261 11.79 -7.73 6.09
CA GLN A 261 12.90 -6.88 5.64
C GLN A 261 13.71 -6.28 6.80
N PHE A 262 13.04 -5.87 7.89
CA PHE A 262 13.73 -5.39 9.09
C PHE A 262 14.56 -6.48 9.78
N LYS A 263 14.29 -7.76 9.52
CA LYS A 263 15.04 -8.91 10.07
C LYS A 263 16.12 -9.43 9.11
N ALA A 264 16.17 -8.93 7.87
CA ALA A 264 17.05 -9.43 6.81
C ALA A 264 18.41 -8.68 6.74
N THR A 265 18.99 -8.55 5.55
CA THR A 265 20.27 -7.86 5.33
C THR A 265 20.21 -6.36 5.64
N VAL A 266 21.37 -5.73 5.82
CA VAL A 266 21.49 -4.26 6.00
C VAL A 266 20.82 -3.50 4.85
N ASN A 267 21.00 -3.97 3.61
CA ASN A 267 20.37 -3.36 2.43
C ASN A 267 18.84 -3.43 2.49
N ASN A 268 18.28 -4.57 2.93
CA ASN A 268 16.83 -4.72 3.09
C ASN A 268 16.29 -3.80 4.20
N LYS A 269 16.97 -3.74 5.36
CA LYS A 269 16.65 -2.81 6.45
C LYS A 269 16.64 -1.36 5.97
N GLN A 270 17.64 -0.96 5.19
CA GLN A 270 17.72 0.38 4.62
C GLN A 270 16.57 0.67 3.64
N ARG A 271 16.23 -0.28 2.76
CA ARG A 271 15.11 -0.13 1.80
C ARG A 271 13.76 0.02 2.51
N ILE A 272 13.45 -0.82 3.49
CA ILE A 272 12.17 -0.73 4.20
C ILE A 272 12.10 0.50 5.11
N ALA A 273 13.22 0.92 5.71
CA ALA A 273 13.28 2.16 6.49
C ALA A 273 13.00 3.41 5.63
N LYS A 274 13.43 3.42 4.36
CA LYS A 274 13.08 4.50 3.41
C LYS A 274 11.56 4.56 3.18
N VAL A 275 10.92 3.42 2.98
CA VAL A 275 9.45 3.33 2.79
C VAL A 275 8.74 3.82 4.05
N TYR A 276 9.18 3.36 5.22
CA TYR A 276 8.64 3.76 6.52
C TYR A 276 8.68 5.27 6.73
N LEU A 277 9.85 5.88 6.53
CA LEU A 277 10.07 7.31 6.79
C LEU A 277 9.39 8.20 5.74
N ARG A 278 9.23 7.73 4.51
CA ARG A 278 8.34 8.34 3.50
C ARG A 278 6.90 8.38 3.99
N ALA A 279 6.38 7.24 4.45
CA ALA A 279 5.02 7.15 4.95
C ALA A 279 4.80 8.01 6.20
N ALA A 280 5.76 8.05 7.12
CA ALA A 280 5.76 8.95 8.26
C ALA A 280 5.68 10.42 7.83
N SER A 281 6.50 10.83 6.86
CA SER A 281 6.53 12.22 6.37
C SER A 281 5.20 12.62 5.76
N LEU A 282 4.63 11.76 4.91
CA LEU A 282 3.35 12.03 4.26
C LEU A 282 2.17 11.99 5.24
N ALA A 283 2.18 11.09 6.22
CA ALA A 283 1.20 11.07 7.30
C ALA A 283 1.27 12.37 8.12
N TYR A 284 2.47 12.85 8.40
CA TYR A 284 2.68 14.12 9.09
C TYR A 284 2.15 15.30 8.28
N GLU A 285 2.48 15.39 6.98
CA GLU A 285 1.97 16.44 6.09
C GLU A 285 0.43 16.43 5.99
N ALA A 286 -0.18 15.25 6.00
CA ALA A 286 -1.62 15.07 5.96
C ALA A 286 -2.32 15.28 7.33
N ASN A 287 -1.56 15.53 8.41
CA ASN A 287 -2.06 15.53 9.79
C ASN A 287 -2.77 14.22 10.19
N ASP A 288 -2.34 13.08 9.64
CA ASP A 288 -2.88 11.76 9.94
C ASP A 288 -2.32 11.22 11.27
N GLN A 289 -2.94 11.66 12.36
CA GLN A 289 -2.54 11.26 13.72
C GLN A 289 -2.70 9.75 13.96
N ALA A 290 -3.69 9.12 13.32
CA ALA A 290 -3.89 7.68 13.43
C ALA A 290 -2.68 6.95 12.85
N LYS A 291 -2.26 7.26 11.62
CA LYS A 291 -1.08 6.63 11.02
C LYS A 291 0.20 6.98 11.79
N LEU A 292 0.40 8.24 12.19
CA LEU A 292 1.58 8.64 12.98
C LEU A 292 1.70 7.85 14.28
N SER A 293 0.59 7.61 14.99
CA SER A 293 0.59 6.81 16.23
C SER A 293 0.96 5.33 16.02
N THR A 294 0.80 4.80 14.81
CA THR A 294 1.30 3.46 14.46
C THR A 294 2.81 3.43 14.23
N LEU A 295 3.40 4.56 13.81
CA LEU A 295 4.81 4.66 13.41
C LEU A 295 5.73 5.22 14.51
N PHE A 296 5.19 5.99 15.44
CA PHE A 296 5.99 6.63 16.49
C PHE A 296 5.37 6.41 17.86
N THR A 297 6.21 6.27 18.86
CA THR A 297 5.80 6.42 20.26
C THR A 297 5.38 7.87 20.54
N PRO A 298 4.54 8.12 21.57
CA PRO A 298 4.19 9.48 21.98
C PRO A 298 5.41 10.37 22.26
N GLU A 299 6.46 9.79 22.85
CA GLU A 299 7.72 10.47 23.17
C GLU A 299 8.46 10.89 21.90
N ALA A 300 8.60 9.98 20.94
CA ALA A 300 9.22 10.27 19.65
C ALA A 300 8.41 11.31 18.84
N LEU A 301 7.08 11.24 18.86
CA LEU A 301 6.22 12.26 18.22
C LEU A 301 6.41 13.63 18.85
N LYS A 302 6.56 13.71 20.17
CA LYS A 302 6.81 14.98 20.85
C LYS A 302 8.12 15.61 20.36
N VAL A 303 9.17 14.82 20.18
CA VAL A 303 10.44 15.30 19.60
C VAL A 303 10.24 15.74 18.15
N LEU A 304 9.59 14.91 17.32
CA LEU A 304 9.32 15.22 15.91
C LEU A 304 8.56 16.55 15.75
N ASN A 305 7.53 16.77 16.58
CA ASN A 305 6.73 17.99 16.58
C ASN A 305 7.51 19.23 17.05
N GLY A 306 8.54 19.03 17.88
CA GLY A 306 9.39 20.09 18.41
C GLY A 306 10.59 20.43 17.51
N LEU A 307 10.81 19.69 16.42
CA LEU A 307 11.89 19.99 15.49
C LEU A 307 11.70 21.37 14.87
N PRO A 308 12.80 22.11 14.63
CA PRO A 308 12.70 23.43 14.03
C PRO A 308 12.04 23.35 12.65
N HIS A 309 12.36 22.32 11.87
CA HIS A 309 11.88 22.13 10.50
C HIS A 309 11.49 20.67 10.28
N ARG A 310 10.54 20.45 9.37
CA ARG A 310 9.95 19.13 9.12
C ARG A 310 10.84 18.33 8.16
N PRO A 311 11.24 17.10 8.52
CA PRO A 311 11.94 16.25 7.57
C PRO A 311 10.98 15.83 6.46
N ALA A 312 11.25 16.28 5.24
CA ALA A 312 10.54 15.80 4.05
C ALA A 312 11.36 14.67 3.41
N PHE A 313 10.89 13.43 3.54
CA PHE A 313 11.49 12.28 2.86
C PHE A 313 11.05 12.21 1.39
N THR A 314 11.43 13.20 0.58
CA THR A 314 11.14 13.21 -0.85
C THR A 314 12.41 12.91 -1.65
N ASN A 315 12.48 11.67 -2.11
CA ASN A 315 13.24 11.18 -3.27
C ASN A 315 14.77 11.01 -3.23
N HIS A 316 15.56 11.64 -2.35
CA HIS A 316 17.03 11.46 -2.43
C HIS A 316 17.80 11.42 -1.10
N GLY A 317 17.12 11.15 0.01
CA GLY A 317 17.78 11.01 1.31
C GLY A 317 18.73 9.80 1.35
N ASN A 318 20.02 10.06 1.57
CA ASN A 318 20.95 9.01 1.98
C ASN A 318 20.60 8.60 3.40
N LEU A 319 19.91 7.47 3.52
CA LEU A 319 19.76 6.78 4.80
C LEU A 319 20.90 5.81 4.99
N THR A 320 21.54 5.86 6.15
CA THR A 320 22.40 4.78 6.62
C THR A 320 21.70 4.06 7.75
N VAL A 321 21.96 2.76 7.89
CA VAL A 321 21.40 1.96 8.97
C VAL A 321 22.52 1.28 9.74
N LYS A 322 22.46 1.32 11.06
CA LYS A 322 23.41 0.69 11.97
C LYS A 322 22.64 -0.10 13.02
N ILE A 323 22.97 -1.38 13.16
CA ILE A 323 22.44 -2.21 14.25
C ILE A 323 23.08 -1.71 15.55
N ASP A 324 22.27 -1.54 16.59
CA ASP A 324 22.76 -1.10 17.89
C ASP A 324 23.78 -2.10 18.47
N GLU A 325 24.87 -1.57 19.01
CA GLU A 325 26.01 -2.36 19.49
C GLU A 325 25.65 -3.22 20.71
N ASN A 326 24.72 -2.73 21.53
CA ASN A 326 24.32 -3.38 22.78
C ASN A 326 23.06 -4.25 22.60
N ASN A 327 22.24 -3.98 21.58
CA ASN A 327 21.03 -4.74 21.31
C ASN A 327 20.78 -4.94 19.81
N LYS A 328 21.00 -6.16 19.33
CA LYS A 328 20.82 -6.53 17.92
C LYS A 328 19.38 -6.38 17.38
N LEU A 329 18.40 -6.20 18.26
CA LEU A 329 17.01 -5.93 17.88
C LEU A 329 16.72 -4.45 17.63
N LYS A 330 17.60 -3.55 18.09
CA LYS A 330 17.47 -2.11 17.88
C LYS A 330 18.24 -1.69 16.63
N LEU A 331 17.66 -0.77 15.89
CA LEU A 331 18.20 -0.27 14.63
C LEU A 331 18.22 1.26 14.64
N TRP A 332 19.41 1.82 14.48
CA TRP A 332 19.59 3.24 14.23
C TRP A 332 19.50 3.50 12.74
N VAL A 333 18.61 4.41 12.34
CA VAL A 333 18.50 4.88 10.97
C VAL A 333 18.87 6.36 10.95
N THR A 334 19.94 6.70 10.26
CA THR A 334 20.43 8.07 10.17
C THR A 334 20.07 8.64 8.81
N GLY A 335 19.32 9.74 8.81
CA GLY A 335 19.03 10.53 7.61
C GLY A 335 19.80 11.83 7.63
N GLN A 336 20.33 12.21 6.47
CA GLN A 336 20.92 13.52 6.24
C GLN A 336 19.99 14.35 5.37
N TYR A 337 19.76 15.59 5.78
CA TYR A 337 18.82 16.51 5.15
C TYR A 337 19.47 17.86 4.92
N GLN A 338 18.84 18.61 4.04
CA GLN A 338 19.21 19.99 3.76
C GLN A 338 17.95 20.83 3.79
N ASP A 339 18.01 21.92 4.53
CA ASP A 339 17.00 22.95 4.57
C ASP A 339 17.56 24.28 4.05
N THR A 340 16.68 25.08 3.45
CA THR A 340 17.04 26.37 2.85
C THR A 340 17.40 27.45 3.87
N LYS A 341 16.95 27.33 5.13
CA LYS A 341 17.17 28.33 6.19
C LYS A 341 18.28 27.92 7.15
N ASN A 342 18.34 26.65 7.54
CA ASN A 342 19.29 26.17 8.57
C ASN A 342 20.45 25.35 8.00
N GLY A 343 20.56 25.21 6.69
CA GLY A 343 21.63 24.42 6.08
C GLY A 343 21.42 22.92 6.28
N LYS A 344 22.50 22.17 6.50
CA LYS A 344 22.45 20.71 6.59
C LYS A 344 22.15 20.28 8.02
N TYR A 345 21.31 19.26 8.18
CA TYR A 345 21.03 18.67 9.48
C TYR A 345 20.92 17.15 9.37
N GLN A 346 20.99 16.49 10.51
CA GLN A 346 20.90 15.04 10.62
C GLN A 346 19.81 14.67 11.63
N LEU A 347 19.08 13.61 11.31
CA LEU A 347 18.16 12.95 12.25
C LEU A 347 18.57 11.49 12.39
N GLU A 348 18.62 11.02 13.62
CA GLU A 348 18.82 9.61 13.96
C GLU A 348 17.57 9.07 14.62
N TYR A 349 16.97 8.07 13.98
CA TYR A 349 15.75 7.42 14.45
C TYR A 349 16.13 6.08 15.07
N LEU A 350 15.71 5.86 16.33
CA LEU A 350 15.80 4.56 16.96
C LEU A 350 14.53 3.76 16.65
N PHE A 351 14.71 2.67 15.90
CA PHE A 351 13.67 1.68 15.65
C PHE A 351 13.79 0.54 16.67
N GLU A 352 12.67 0.20 17.30
CA GLU A 352 12.56 -0.95 18.21
C GLU A 352 11.40 -1.86 17.81
N PRO A 353 11.49 -3.17 18.11
CA PRO A 353 10.43 -4.12 17.77
C PRO A 353 9.08 -3.74 18.38
N ASP A 354 8.05 -3.73 17.55
CA ASP A 354 6.68 -3.45 17.95
C ASP A 354 5.70 -4.16 17.01
N ASN A 355 4.87 -5.05 17.54
CA ASN A 355 3.95 -5.87 16.76
C ASN A 355 2.57 -5.20 16.52
N SER A 356 2.37 -3.95 16.97
CA SER A 356 1.12 -3.21 16.78
C SER A 356 0.95 -2.63 15.37
N ASN A 357 1.99 -2.70 14.53
CA ASN A 357 1.95 -2.24 13.14
C ASN A 357 2.56 -3.27 12.18
N ALA A 358 2.27 -3.09 10.88
CA ALA A 358 2.67 -4.04 9.83
C ALA A 358 4.18 -4.13 9.59
N TYR A 359 4.96 -3.12 10.01
CA TYR A 359 6.42 -3.14 9.88
C TYR A 359 7.10 -3.98 10.98
N GLY A 360 6.39 -4.31 12.07
CA GLY A 360 7.00 -5.00 13.22
C GLY A 360 8.04 -4.13 13.95
N GLN A 361 8.03 -2.81 13.73
CA GLN A 361 9.01 -1.85 14.23
C GLN A 361 8.34 -0.49 14.49
N LYS A 362 8.80 0.22 15.51
CA LYS A 362 8.31 1.56 15.85
C LYS A 362 9.45 2.50 16.19
N ILE A 363 9.31 3.77 15.85
CA ILE A 363 10.30 4.78 16.23
C ILE A 363 10.05 5.19 17.68
N THR A 364 11.02 4.93 18.54
CA THR A 364 10.94 5.19 19.99
C THR A 364 11.74 6.42 20.41
N ASN A 365 12.74 6.81 19.62
CA ASN A 365 13.55 7.99 19.89
C ASN A 365 14.00 8.67 18.58
N ILE A 366 14.22 9.98 18.66
CA ILE A 366 14.72 10.82 17.56
C ILE A 366 15.79 11.74 18.13
N ILE A 367 16.97 11.77 17.49
CA ILE A 367 18.04 12.71 17.83
C ILE A 367 18.21 13.67 16.66
N TYR A 368 18.21 14.98 16.95
CA TYR A 368 18.47 16.04 15.99
C TYR A 368 19.86 16.63 16.21
N THR A 369 20.61 16.76 15.11
CA THR A 369 21.94 17.36 15.10
C THR A 369 22.04 18.33 13.92
N GLU A 370 22.30 19.60 14.22
CA GLU A 370 22.66 20.62 13.23
C GLU A 370 24.11 20.39 12.77
N LYS A 371 24.40 20.51 11.46
CA LYS A 371 25.73 20.21 10.89
C LYS A 371 26.51 21.43 10.44
#